data_AF-A0A556N6Z5-F1
#
_entry.id   AF-A0A556N6Z5-F1
#
_cell.length_a   1.000
_cell.length_b   1.000
_cell.length_c   1.000
_cell.angle_alpha   90.00
_cell.angle_beta   90.00
_cell.angle_gamma   90.00
#
_symmetry.space_group_name_H-M   'P 1'
#
loop_
_entity.id
_entity.type
_entity.pdbx_description
1 polymer ?
#
loop_
_entity_poly.entity_id
_entity_poly.type
_entity_poly.pdbx_seq_one_letter_code
_entity_poly.pdbx_strand_id
1 'polypeptide(L)'
;MILAGIIGCLRENVFGIIESNGMKKEAAAYLEIGRKLKEAQESQMFGKPCFKIKGKAFISLFDNEMVFKLTGEVHRDALSLDGTRQFDPSGKKRPMKEWVQVPYDYVDKWAEFAKEALNYVGSETT
;
A
#
# COMPACT_ATOMS: atom_id res chain seq x y z
N MET A 1 28.79 -38.12 9.18
CA MET A 1 28.68 -37.05 8.15
C MET A 1 27.26 -36.51 8.19
N ILE A 2 27.07 -35.37 8.85
CA ILE A 2 25.80 -34.65 8.89
C ILE A 2 25.81 -33.70 7.70
N LEU A 3 24.90 -33.89 6.74
CA LEU A 3 24.60 -32.85 5.75
C LEU A 3 23.55 -31.90 6.34
N ALA A 4 23.99 -30.69 6.70
CA ALA A 4 23.19 -29.47 6.54
C ALA A 4 22.96 -29.29 5.03
N GLY A 5 21.81 -28.88 4.49
CA GLY A 5 20.83 -27.88 4.92
C GLY A 5 20.45 -27.10 3.66
N ILE A 6 19.42 -26.25 3.76
CA ILE A 6 19.06 -25.14 2.86
C ILE A 6 17.78 -25.35 2.02
N ILE A 7 16.78 -24.57 2.45
CA ILE A 7 15.62 -24.00 1.75
C ILE A 7 14.41 -24.92 1.60
N GLY A 8 13.65 -24.96 2.69
CA GLY A 8 12.22 -25.14 2.64
C GLY A 8 11.47 -23.88 2.17
N CYS A 9 10.15 -24.05 2.15
CA CYS A 9 9.10 -23.06 1.96
C CYS A 9 8.68 -22.82 0.50
N LEU A 10 7.67 -23.59 0.09
CA LEU A 10 6.69 -23.27 -0.94
C LEU A 10 6.49 -21.75 -1.06
N ARG A 11 6.89 -21.17 -2.19
CA ARG A 11 6.55 -19.80 -2.59
C ARG A 11 5.40 -19.80 -3.60
N GLU A 12 4.44 -20.69 -3.39
CA GLU A 12 3.22 -20.78 -4.20
C GLU A 12 2.02 -20.44 -3.30
N ASN A 13 1.66 -19.15 -3.22
CA ASN A 13 0.31 -18.61 -2.93
C ASN A 13 0.30 -17.15 -2.44
N VAL A 14 0.86 -16.21 -3.21
CA VAL A 14 0.65 -14.76 -2.94
C VAL A 14 0.16 -13.98 -4.18
N PHE A 15 0.08 -14.61 -5.36
CA PHE A 15 -0.25 -13.94 -6.62
C PHE A 15 -1.36 -14.65 -7.43
N GLY A 16 -2.13 -15.55 -6.80
CA GLY A 16 -3.13 -16.40 -7.48
C GLY A 16 -4.52 -15.79 -7.68
N ILE A 17 -4.71 -14.46 -7.52
CA ILE A 17 -5.98 -13.77 -7.83
C ILE A 17 -5.72 -12.58 -8.79
N ILE A 18 -4.75 -12.74 -9.69
CA ILE A 18 -4.52 -11.80 -10.81
C ILE A 18 -4.61 -12.56 -12.15
N GLU A 19 -5.47 -13.56 -12.21
CA GLU A 19 -5.79 -14.27 -13.45
C GLU A 19 -7.26 -14.02 -13.79
N SER A 20 -7.51 -13.08 -14.72
CA SER A 20 -8.54 -13.25 -15.76
C SER A 20 -8.75 -12.03 -16.68
N ASN A 21 -8.22 -10.83 -16.42
CA ASN A 21 -8.35 -9.70 -17.35
C ASN A 21 -7.16 -8.73 -17.15
N GLY A 22 -6.64 -8.16 -18.23
CA GLY A 22 -5.40 -7.37 -18.27
C GLY A 22 -5.21 -6.43 -17.06
N MET A 23 -3.96 -6.28 -16.61
CA MET A 23 -3.64 -5.45 -15.45
C MET A 23 -4.34 -4.09 -15.56
N LYS A 24 -5.23 -3.84 -14.61
CA LYS A 24 -5.88 -2.54 -14.46
C LYS A 24 -4.82 -1.48 -14.23
N LYS A 25 -4.94 -0.33 -14.90
CA LYS A 25 -3.96 0.78 -14.88
C LYS A 25 -3.64 1.26 -13.45
N GLU A 26 -4.59 1.14 -12.55
CA GLU A 26 -4.50 1.47 -11.12
C GLU A 26 -3.52 0.55 -10.40
N ALA A 27 -3.63 -0.76 -10.64
CA ALA A 27 -2.74 -1.75 -10.06
C ALA A 27 -1.32 -1.62 -10.62
N ALA A 28 -1.18 -1.33 -11.91
CA ALA A 28 0.11 -1.08 -12.54
C ALA A 28 0.79 0.16 -11.95
N ALA A 29 0.09 1.28 -11.83
CA ALA A 29 0.61 2.51 -11.22
C ALA A 29 1.01 2.29 -9.76
N TYR A 30 0.17 1.60 -8.99
CA TYR A 30 0.46 1.25 -7.59
C TYR A 30 1.77 0.44 -7.46
N LEU A 31 1.92 -0.62 -8.27
CA LEU A 31 3.13 -1.46 -8.25
C LEU A 31 4.36 -0.67 -8.70
N GLU A 32 4.23 0.14 -9.75
CA GLU A 32 5.32 0.98 -10.26
C GLU A 32 5.81 1.97 -9.20
N ILE A 33 4.89 2.70 -8.56
CA ILE A 33 5.21 3.69 -7.53
C ILE A 33 5.88 3.00 -6.34
N GLY A 34 5.28 1.94 -5.80
CA GLY A 34 5.82 1.24 -4.64
C GLY A 34 7.21 0.64 -4.89
N ARG A 35 7.45 0.06 -6.08
CA ARG A 35 8.76 -0.51 -6.47
C ARG A 35 9.86 0.54 -6.65
N LYS A 36 9.50 1.79 -6.95
CA LYS A 36 10.46 2.91 -7.05
C LYS A 36 10.93 3.41 -5.68
N LEU A 37 10.27 3.05 -4.59
CA LEU A 37 10.64 3.43 -3.23
C LEU A 37 11.65 2.42 -2.66
N LYS A 38 12.93 2.82 -2.53
CA LYS A 38 14.07 1.93 -2.21
C LYS A 38 13.91 1.08 -0.94
N GLU A 39 13.20 1.58 0.07
CA GLU A 39 13.01 0.90 1.37
C GLU A 39 11.68 0.16 1.49
N ALA A 40 10.85 0.24 0.45
CA ALA A 40 9.54 -0.36 0.44
C ALA A 40 9.61 -1.86 0.12
N GLN A 41 8.87 -2.66 0.89
CA GLN A 41 8.79 -4.10 0.74
C GLN A 41 7.37 -4.51 0.37
N GLU A 42 7.20 -5.20 -0.76
CA GLU A 42 5.92 -5.80 -1.13
C GLU A 42 5.47 -6.83 -0.07
N SER A 43 4.21 -6.75 0.34
CA SER A 43 3.60 -7.60 1.36
C SER A 43 2.08 -7.66 1.14
N GLN A 44 1.38 -8.34 2.03
CA GLN A 44 -0.07 -8.23 2.15
C GLN A 44 -0.51 -7.66 3.51
N MET A 45 -1.66 -7.00 3.51
CA MET A 45 -2.40 -6.53 4.69
C MET A 45 -3.87 -6.87 4.48
N PHE A 46 -4.46 -7.70 5.36
CA PHE A 46 -5.84 -8.21 5.22
C PHE A 46 -6.12 -8.89 3.86
N GLY A 47 -5.14 -9.62 3.32
CA GLY A 47 -5.24 -10.28 2.01
C GLY A 47 -5.22 -9.31 0.80
N LYS A 48 -4.95 -8.02 1.03
CA LYS A 48 -4.77 -7.01 -0.02
C LYS A 48 -3.29 -6.68 -0.18
N PRO A 49 -2.83 -6.35 -1.41
CA PRO A 49 -1.43 -5.98 -1.64
C PRO A 49 -1.10 -4.67 -0.92
N CYS A 50 0.02 -4.65 -0.21
CA CYS A 50 0.55 -3.49 0.48
C CYS A 50 2.07 -3.37 0.31
N PHE A 51 2.60 -2.17 0.54
CA PHE A 51 4.04 -2.00 0.79
C PHE A 51 4.28 -1.63 2.25
N LYS A 52 5.40 -2.14 2.78
CA LYS A 52 5.85 -1.92 4.15
C LYS A 52 7.22 -1.27 4.20
N ILE A 53 7.48 -0.51 5.25
CA ILE A 53 8.81 -0.05 5.66
C ILE A 53 9.01 -0.44 7.12
N LYS A 54 10.16 -1.05 7.44
CA LYS A 54 10.47 -1.55 8.80
C LYS A 54 9.35 -2.41 9.41
N GLY A 55 8.70 -3.24 8.59
CA GLY A 55 7.60 -4.13 9.01
C GLY A 55 6.22 -3.47 9.15
N LYS A 56 6.11 -2.14 9.01
CA LYS A 56 4.86 -1.38 9.11
C LYS A 56 4.33 -1.02 7.72
N ALA A 57 3.04 -1.21 7.48
CA ALA A 57 2.41 -0.84 6.21
C ALA A 57 2.27 0.68 6.08
N PHE A 58 2.51 1.20 4.89
CA PHE A 58 2.38 2.64 4.60
C PHE A 58 1.56 2.95 3.35
N ILE A 59 1.48 2.02 2.38
CA ILE A 59 0.56 2.09 1.23
C ILE A 59 -0.09 0.74 0.94
N SER A 60 -1.31 0.77 0.39
CA SER A 60 -2.07 -0.42 -0.01
C SER A 60 -2.90 -0.12 -1.25
N LEU A 61 -3.20 -1.12 -2.08
CA LEU A 61 -4.24 -0.98 -3.12
C LEU A 61 -5.55 -1.58 -2.60
N PHE A 62 -6.62 -0.80 -2.65
CA PHE A 62 -7.95 -1.22 -2.24
C PHE A 62 -8.99 -0.64 -3.19
N ASP A 63 -9.88 -1.49 -3.72
CA ASP A 63 -10.94 -1.08 -4.66
C ASP A 63 -10.44 -0.28 -5.89
N ASN A 64 -9.25 -0.63 -6.40
CA ASN A 64 -8.54 0.09 -7.47
C ASN A 64 -8.12 1.53 -7.10
N GLU A 65 -8.12 1.88 -5.82
CA GLU A 65 -7.65 3.18 -5.32
C GLU A 65 -6.43 2.96 -4.41
N MET A 66 -5.56 3.96 -4.36
CA MET A 66 -4.37 3.90 -3.52
C MET A 66 -4.70 4.40 -2.12
N VAL A 67 -4.34 3.60 -1.14
CA VAL A 67 -4.50 3.92 0.27
C VAL A 67 -3.14 4.30 0.84
N PHE A 68 -3.07 5.44 1.52
CA PHE A 68 -1.85 5.98 2.11
C PHE A 68 -2.01 6.15 3.62
N LYS A 69 -0.97 5.82 4.39
CA LYS A 69 -0.86 6.23 5.79
C LYS A 69 -0.18 7.60 5.83
N LEU A 70 -0.96 8.67 6.02
CA LEU A 70 -0.50 10.06 6.02
C LEU A 70 -0.84 10.76 7.34
N THR A 71 -0.11 11.83 7.63
CA THR A 71 -0.38 12.70 8.79
C THR A 71 -0.24 14.18 8.42
N GLY A 72 -0.54 15.07 9.36
CA GLY A 72 -0.31 16.51 9.22
C GLY A 72 -1.06 17.15 8.05
N GLU A 73 -0.40 18.07 7.36
CA GLU A 73 -1.00 18.84 6.26
C GLU A 73 -1.30 17.96 5.05
N VAL A 74 -0.36 17.10 4.66
CA VAL A 74 -0.49 16.18 3.53
C VAL A 74 -1.73 15.29 3.66
N HIS A 75 -2.05 14.83 4.88
CA HIS A 75 -3.27 14.07 5.14
C HIS A 75 -4.55 14.90 4.91
N ARG A 76 -4.57 16.17 5.34
CA ARG A 76 -5.71 17.08 5.12
C ARG A 76 -5.86 17.40 3.64
N ASP A 77 -4.74 17.65 2.95
CA ASP A 77 -4.73 17.96 1.52
C ASP A 77 -5.26 16.77 0.71
N ALA A 78 -4.81 15.55 1.02
CA ALA A 78 -5.35 14.35 0.40
C ALA A 78 -6.86 14.22 0.63
N LEU A 79 -7.35 14.38 1.86
CA LEU A 79 -8.78 14.32 2.18
C LEU A 79 -9.62 15.45 1.56
N SER A 80 -9.01 16.55 1.13
CA SER A 80 -9.70 17.64 0.45
C SER A 80 -10.01 17.36 -1.02
N LEU A 81 -9.37 16.32 -1.61
CA LEU A 81 -9.58 15.93 -2.99
C LEU A 81 -10.93 15.25 -3.18
N ASP A 82 -11.64 15.59 -4.26
CA ASP A 82 -12.96 15.01 -4.55
C ASP A 82 -12.88 13.48 -4.68
N GLY A 83 -13.82 12.77 -4.07
CA GLY A 83 -13.87 11.30 -4.08
C GLY A 83 -12.90 10.60 -3.11
N THR A 84 -11.98 11.35 -2.50
CA THR A 84 -11.13 10.82 -1.43
C THR A 84 -11.92 10.62 -0.13
N ARG A 85 -11.57 9.58 0.61
CA ARG A 85 -12.20 9.27 1.91
C ARG A 85 -11.21 8.69 2.90
N GLN A 86 -11.58 8.76 4.17
CA GLN A 86 -10.84 8.02 5.18
C GLN A 86 -11.06 6.52 4.99
N PHE A 87 -9.97 5.77 5.06
CA PHE A 87 -9.97 4.34 4.76
C PHE A 87 -10.68 3.54 5.85
N ASP A 88 -11.72 2.81 5.44
CA ASP A 88 -12.44 1.86 6.29
C ASP A 88 -12.45 0.47 5.62
N PRO A 89 -11.45 -0.38 5.90
CA PRO A 89 -11.41 -1.73 5.33
C PRO A 89 -12.56 -2.62 5.83
N SER A 90 -13.22 -2.23 6.93
CA SER A 90 -14.29 -3.03 7.54
C SER A 90 -15.66 -2.75 6.92
N GLY A 91 -15.84 -1.60 6.27
CA GLY A 91 -17.14 -1.13 5.76
C GLY A 91 -18.17 -0.84 6.87
N LYS A 92 -17.76 -0.80 8.14
CA LYS A 92 -18.65 -0.66 9.32
C LYS A 92 -18.66 0.76 9.89
N LYS A 93 -18.26 1.76 9.10
CA LYS A 93 -18.10 3.17 9.52
C LYS A 93 -17.11 3.31 10.67
N ARG A 94 -16.00 2.57 10.62
CA ARG A 94 -14.89 2.61 11.57
C ARG A 94 -13.58 2.95 10.84
N PRO A 95 -13.48 4.15 10.25
CA PRO A 95 -12.31 4.53 9.48
C PRO A 95 -11.05 4.60 10.34
N MET A 96 -9.92 4.24 9.74
CA MET A 96 -8.61 4.37 10.35
C MET A 96 -8.12 5.82 10.20
N LYS A 97 -7.84 6.50 11.33
CA LYS A 97 -7.63 7.96 11.37
C LYS A 97 -6.52 8.51 10.46
N GLU A 98 -5.47 7.74 10.25
CA GLU A 98 -4.28 8.17 9.49
C GLU A 98 -4.27 7.62 8.07
N TRP A 99 -5.30 6.87 7.69
CA TRP A 99 -5.35 6.21 6.41
C TRP A 99 -6.37 6.87 5.51
N VAL A 100 -5.91 7.27 4.34
CA VAL A 100 -6.72 7.96 3.33
C VAL A 100 -6.69 7.17 2.03
N GLN A 101 -7.85 6.99 1.41
CA GLN A 101 -8.03 6.27 0.16
C GLN A 101 -8.33 7.27 -0.97
N VAL A 102 -7.40 7.38 -1.92
CA VAL A 102 -7.39 8.38 -2.98
C VAL A 102 -7.68 7.73 -4.35
N PRO A 103 -8.68 8.23 -5.10
CA PRO A 103 -9.01 7.73 -6.44
C PRO A 103 -7.85 7.83 -7.44
N TYR A 104 -7.93 7.03 -8.50
CA TYR A 104 -6.95 7.05 -9.60
C TYR A 104 -6.95 8.35 -10.40
N ASP A 105 -8.02 9.16 -10.30
CA ASP A 105 -8.08 10.50 -10.92
C ASP A 105 -6.94 11.42 -10.47
N TYR A 106 -6.31 11.10 -9.32
CA TYR A 106 -5.15 11.81 -8.76
C TYR A 106 -3.86 10.98 -8.80
N VAL A 107 -3.71 10.08 -9.78
CA VAL A 107 -2.51 9.23 -9.92
C VAL A 107 -1.22 10.04 -10.04
N ASP A 108 -1.29 11.26 -10.57
CA ASP A 108 -0.20 12.23 -10.61
C ASP A 108 0.31 12.63 -9.22
N LYS A 109 -0.56 12.62 -8.20
CA LYS A 109 -0.23 12.89 -6.79
C LYS A 109 0.19 11.65 -6.01
N TRP A 110 -0.10 10.45 -6.51
CA TRP A 110 0.15 9.21 -5.77
C TRP A 110 1.63 9.01 -5.43
N ALA A 111 2.54 9.39 -6.32
CA ALA A 111 3.98 9.24 -6.07
C ALA A 111 4.46 10.13 -4.91
N GLU A 112 3.95 11.35 -4.82
CA GLU A 112 4.26 12.29 -3.73
C GLU A 112 3.69 11.78 -2.40
N PHE A 113 2.40 11.43 -2.37
CA PHE A 113 1.77 10.85 -1.19
C PHE A 113 2.43 9.55 -0.72
N ALA A 114 2.86 8.68 -1.64
CA ALA A 114 3.56 7.45 -1.29
C ALA A 114 4.91 7.73 -0.61
N LYS A 115 5.63 8.76 -1.07
CA LYS A 115 6.89 9.21 -0.45
C LYS A 115 6.66 9.79 0.94
N GLU A 116 5.64 10.63 1.11
CA GLU A 116 5.28 11.19 2.42
C GLU A 116 4.85 10.09 3.41
N ALA A 117 4.08 9.11 2.94
CA ALA A 117 3.71 7.95 3.75
C ALA A 117 4.93 7.10 4.15
N LEU A 118 5.86 6.86 3.22
CA LEU A 118 7.12 6.16 3.51
C LEU A 118 7.93 6.89 4.59
N ASN A 119 8.11 8.20 4.43
CA ASN A 119 8.86 9.04 5.36
C ASN A 119 8.22 9.01 6.76
N TYR A 120 6.91 9.23 6.83
CA TYR A 120 6.17 9.23 8.08
C TYR A 120 6.32 7.90 8.82
N VAL A 121 5.98 6.78 8.17
CA VAL A 121 6.02 5.45 8.81
C VAL A 121 7.45 5.00 9.08
N GLY A 122 8.40 5.35 8.22
CA GLY A 122 9.82 5.06 8.40
C GLY A 122 10.47 5.83 9.56
N SER A 123 9.92 6.99 9.92
CA SER A 123 10.40 7.84 11.03
C SER A 123 9.79 7.50 12.40
N GLU A 124 8.67 6.78 12.45
CA GLU A 124 8.10 6.30 13.70
C GLU A 124 9.10 5.36 14.41
N THR A 125 9.71 5.83 15.49
CA THR A 125 10.60 5.01 16.33
C THR A 125 9.73 3.96 17.04
N THR A 126 10.00 2.68 16.78
CA THR A 126 9.34 1.54 17.44
C THR A 126 9.74 1.43 18.90
#